data_AF-A0A2X5P6X2-F1
#
_entry.id   AF-A0A2X5P6X2-F1
#
_cell.length_a   1.000
_cell.length_b   1.000
_cell.length_c   1.000
_cell.angle_alpha   90.00
_cell.angle_beta   90.00
_cell.angle_gamma   90.00
#
_symmetry.space_group_name_H-M   'P 1'
#
loop_
_entity.id
_entity.type
_entity.pdbx_description
1 polymer ?
#
loop_
_entity_poly.entity_id
_entity_poly.type
_entity_poly.pdbx_seq_one_letter_code
_entity_poly.pdbx_strand_id
1 'polypeptide(L)' 'MTDKKVTLTLDGAEPLELNVLRGTLGQHVIDVRALGNSGLYTFDPGIPPRHPASPE' A
#
# COMPACT_ATOMS: atom_id res chain seq x y z
N MET A 1 13.45 8.44 14.49
CA MET A 1 12.33 7.48 14.51
C MET A 1 12.65 6.45 13.44
N THR A 2 12.76 5.17 13.78
CA THR A 2 13.09 4.13 12.79
C THR A 2 11.99 4.04 11.75
N ASP A 3 12.35 4.12 10.47
CA ASP A 3 11.46 3.80 9.36
C ASP A 3 10.96 2.37 9.53
N LYS A 4 9.74 2.24 10.06
CA LYS A 4 9.12 0.94 10.26
C LYS A 4 8.61 0.48 8.90
N LYS A 5 9.10 -0.66 8.45
CA LYS A 5 8.73 -1.27 7.17
C LYS A 5 8.07 -2.62 7.40
N VAL A 6 7.27 -3.02 6.43
CA VAL A 6 6.76 -4.39 6.28
C VAL A 6 7.22 -4.93 4.94
N THR A 7 7.38 -6.23 4.85
CA THR A 7 7.69 -6.92 3.61
C THR A 7 6.45 -7.66 3.14
N LEU A 8 5.98 -7.34 1.93
CA LEU A 8 4.96 -8.10 1.24
C LEU A 8 5.64 -9.18 0.40
N THR A 9 5.31 -10.43 0.67
CA THR A 9 5.79 -11.59 -0.09
C THR A 9 4.61 -12.22 -0.83
N LEU A 10 4.78 -12.48 -2.12
CA LEU A 10 3.81 -13.17 -2.96
C LEU A 10 4.54 -14.25 -3.74
N ASP A 11 3.95 -15.45 -3.81
CA ASP A 11 4.58 -16.58 -4.50
C ASP A 11 4.84 -16.24 -5.97
N GLY A 12 6.10 -16.40 -6.39
CA GLY A 12 6.53 -16.11 -7.76
C GLY A 12 6.77 -14.62 -8.05
N ALA A 13 6.73 -13.74 -7.05
CA ALA A 13 7.08 -12.33 -7.19
C ALA A 13 8.22 -11.92 -6.24
N GLU A 14 8.96 -10.88 -6.63
CA GLU A 14 9.99 -10.29 -5.77
C GLU A 14 9.36 -9.65 -4.53
N PRO A 15 9.95 -9.83 -3.33
CA PRO A 15 9.48 -9.20 -2.11
C PRO A 15 9.45 -7.67 -2.23
N LEU A 16 8.36 -7.05 -1.77
CA LEU A 16 8.19 -5.61 -1.80
C LEU A 16 8.24 -5.03 -0.38
N GLU A 17 9.09 -4.03 -0.16
CA GLU A 17 9.07 -3.24 1.07
C GLU A 17 8.00 -2.15 1.01
N LEU A 18 7.15 -2.10 2.03
CA LEU A 18 6.16 -1.05 2.21
C LEU A 18 6.41 -0.33 3.54
N ASN A 19 6.22 0.99 3.52
CA ASN A 19 6.39 1.80 4.72
C ASN A 19 5.19 1.66 5.65
N VAL A 20 5.42 1.77 6.95
CA VAL A 20 4.38 1.86 7.97
C VAL A 20 4.27 3.31 8.43
N LEU A 21 3.11 3.90 8.19
CA LEU A 21 2.80 5.27 8.60
C LEU A 21 2.09 5.25 9.96
N ARG A 22 2.34 6.29 10.77
CA ARG A 22 1.73 6.47 12.08
C ARG A 22 1.08 7.85 12.16
N GLY A 23 -0.23 7.88 12.42
CA GLY A 23 -0.95 9.11 12.74
C GLY A 23 -0.67 9.60 14.17
N THR A 24 -1.15 10.80 14.51
CA THR A 24 -1.08 11.34 15.88
C THR A 24 -1.91 10.50 16.86
N LEU A 25 -3.06 9.99 16.39
CA LEU A 25 -3.94 9.06 17.08
C LEU A 25 -4.27 7.88 16.15
N GLY A 26 -4.70 6.77 16.74
CA GLY A 26 -5.14 5.58 16.01
C GLY A 26 -4.02 4.60 15.65
N GLN A 27 -4.37 3.66 14.76
CA GLN A 27 -3.51 2.54 14.41
C GLN A 27 -2.47 2.91 13.37
N HIS A 28 -1.40 2.12 13.35
CA HIS A 28 -0.41 2.18 12.28
C HIS A 28 -1.06 1.65 10.99
N VAL A 29 -0.70 2.27 9.86
CA VAL A 29 -1.22 1.88 8.54
C VAL A 29 -0.06 1.56 7.61
N ILE A 30 -0.28 0.65 6.68
CA ILE A 30 0.70 0.30 5.65
C ILE A 30 0.47 1.20 4.44
N ASP A 31 1.52 1.86 3.97
CA ASP A 31 1.49 2.66 2.75
C ASP A 31 1.54 1.75 1.53
N VAL A 32 0.37 1.55 0.90
CA VAL A 32 0.21 0.70 -0.28
C VAL A 32 0.36 1.44 -1.62
N ARG A 33 0.78 2.72 -1.61
CA ARG A 33 0.91 3.52 -2.85
C ARG A 33 1.91 2.93 -3.84
N ALA A 34 2.95 2.25 -3.33
CA ALA A 34 3.97 1.61 -4.15
C ALA A 34 3.51 0.31 -4.85
N LEU A 35 2.34 -0.25 -4.49
CA LEU A 35 1.83 -1.48 -5.12
C LEU A 35 1.57 -1.31 -6.62
N GLY A 36 1.14 -0.12 -7.04
CA GLY A 36 0.87 0.15 -8.46
C GLY A 36 2.11 -0.02 -9.35
N ASN A 37 3.32 0.21 -8.81
CA ASN A 37 4.58 0.02 -9.54
C ASN A 37 4.91 -1.46 -9.78
N SER A 38 4.35 -2.38 -8.99
CA SER A 38 4.51 -3.83 -9.15
C SER A 38 3.29 -4.50 -9.81
N GLY A 39 2.32 -3.72 -10.28
CA GLY A 39 1.09 -4.23 -10.89
C GLY A 39 0.14 -4.88 -9.88
N LEU A 40 0.36 -4.68 -8.57
CA LEU A 40 -0.51 -5.18 -7.51
C LEU A 40 -1.53 -4.11 -7.09
N TYR A 41 -2.73 -4.57 -6.76
CA TYR A 41 -3.82 -3.72 -6.29
C TYR A 41 -4.54 -4.36 -5.12
N THR A 42 -5.07 -3.54 -4.22
CA THR A 42 -5.95 -4.01 -3.14
C THR A 42 -7.36 -4.17 -3.68
N PHE A 43 -8.06 -5.22 -3.26
CA PHE A 43 -9.48 -5.36 -3.48
C PHE A 43 -10.23 -4.96 -2.20
N ASP A 44 -10.89 -3.81 -2.23
CA ASP A 44 -11.74 -3.32 -1.15
C ASP A 44 -13.04 -2.75 -1.75
N PRO A 45 -14.13 -3.53 -1.84
CA PRO A 45 -15.38 -3.11 -2.47
C PRO A 45 -16.02 -1.86 -1.85
N GLY A 46 -15.67 -1.52 -0.60
CA GLY A 46 -16.14 -0.32 0.09
C GLY A 46 -15.35 0.94 -0.25
N ILE A 47 -14.17 0.80 -0.88
CA ILE A 47 -13.26 1.89 -1.23
C ILE A 47 -12.75 1.61 -2.65
N PRO A 48 -13.41 2.16 -3.69
CA PRO A 48 -12.99 1.88 -5.06
C PRO A 48 -11.53 2.29 -5.26
N PRO A 49 -10.71 1.47 -5.95
CA PRO A 49 -9.33 1.81 -6.23
C PRO A 49 -9.29 3.17 -6.95
N ARG A 50 -8.52 4.13 -6.44
CA ARG A 50 -8.32 5.40 -7.14
C ARG A 50 -7.53 5.12 -8.42
N HIS A 51 -8.25 4.96 -9.53
CA HIS A 51 -7.65 4.94 -10.84
C HIS A 51 -7.08 6.34 -11.13
N PRO A 52 -5.82 6.49 -11.59
CA PRO A 52 -5.21 7.78 -11.90
C PRO A 52 -5.79 8.51 -13.13
N ALA A 53 -6.99 8.15 -13.57
CA ALA A 53 -7.72 8.87 -14.60
C ALA A 53 -9.23 8.65 -14.42
N SER A 54 -9.87 9.61 -13.77
CA SER A 54 -11.21 10.05 -14.16
C SER A 54 -11.12 11.56 -14.30
N PRO A 55 -11.28 12.11 -15.52
CA PRO A 55 -11.41 13.56 -15.66
C PRO A 55 -12.73 13.99 -14.99
N GLU A 56 -12.69 15.11 -14.27
CA GLU A 56 -13.89 15.83 -13.82
C GLU A 56 -14.77 16.24 -15.01
#